data_AF-A0A941Q200-F1
#
_entry.id   AF-A0A941Q200-F1
#
_cell.length_a   1.000
_cell.length_b   1.000
_cell.length_c   1.000
_cell.angle_alpha   90.00
_cell.angle_beta   90.00
_cell.angle_gamma   90.00
#
_symmetry.space_group_name_H-M   'P 1'
#
loop_
_entity.id
_entity.type
_entity.pdbx_description
1 polymer ?
#
loop_
_entity_poly.entity_id
_entity_poly.type
_entity_poly.pdbx_seq_one_letter_code
_entity_poly.pdbx_strand_id
1 'polypeptide(L)'
;MRIGHITLANRLFAAPMAGVTDRPFRMLCKKLGAGYAVSEMVTSRRELWTSLKTSRRADHRGESDPIAVQIAGTDAAMMAEAAAYNVARGAQIIDINMGCPAKKVCSKWAGSALMQDEPL
;
A
#
# COMPACT_ATOMS: atom_id res chain seq x y z
N MET A 1 0.41 4.12 18.98
CA MET A 1 1.63 4.38 18.16
C MET A 1 1.33 5.58 17.27
N ARG A 2 2.34 6.29 16.75
CA ARG A 2 2.14 7.47 15.90
C ARG A 2 2.93 7.32 14.59
N ILE A 3 2.31 7.64 13.46
CA ILE A 3 2.96 7.75 12.15
C ILE A 3 2.75 9.19 11.67
N GLY A 4 3.83 9.99 11.67
CA GLY A 4 3.73 11.43 11.43
C GLY A 4 2.80 12.10 12.45
N HIS A 5 1.70 12.69 11.97
CA HIS A 5 0.66 13.34 12.79
C HIS A 5 -0.51 12.39 13.14
N ILE A 6 -0.55 11.17 12.59
CA ILE A 6 -1.66 10.23 12.75
C ILE A 6 -1.42 9.36 13.98
N THR A 7 -2.34 9.42 14.94
CA THR A 7 -2.32 8.55 16.12
C THR A 7 -3.14 7.29 15.86
N LEU A 8 -2.51 6.13 15.99
CA LEU A 8 -3.15 4.82 15.81
C LEU A 8 -3.75 4.34 17.14
N ALA A 9 -4.89 3.66 17.07
CA ALA A 9 -5.64 3.19 18.24
C ALA A 9 -4.83 2.24 19.14
N ASN A 10 -3.92 1.45 18.57
CA ASN A 10 -3.03 0.55 19.31
C ASN A 10 -1.73 0.28 18.51
N ARG A 11 -1.01 -0.80 18.86
CA ARG A 11 0.26 -1.21 18.22
C ARG A 11 0.14 -2.56 17.48
N LEU A 12 -1.06 -2.94 17.07
CA LEU A 12 -1.36 -4.21 16.39
C LEU A 12 -1.94 -3.94 15.00
N PHE A 13 -1.25 -4.40 13.97
CA PHE A 13 -1.51 -4.00 12.59
C PHE A 13 -1.74 -5.20 11.68
N ALA A 14 -2.69 -5.09 10.75
CA ALA A 14 -2.85 -6.05 9.67
C ALA A 14 -1.87 -5.73 8.53
N ALA A 15 -0.96 -6.67 8.26
CA ALA A 15 0.05 -6.55 7.22
C ALA A 15 -0.56 -6.52 5.81
N PRO A 16 0.07 -5.82 4.84
CA PRO A 16 -0.36 -5.85 3.45
C PRO A 16 -0.10 -7.23 2.83
N MET A 17 -1.14 -7.87 2.31
CA MET A 17 -1.06 -9.21 1.72
C MET A 17 -1.81 -9.23 0.39
N ALA A 18 -1.07 -9.25 -0.73
CA ALA A 18 -1.66 -9.29 -2.06
C ALA A 18 -2.56 -10.51 -2.24
N GLY A 19 -3.83 -10.28 -2.61
CA GLY A 19 -4.87 -11.29 -2.73
C GLY A 19 -5.62 -11.62 -1.43
N VAL A 20 -5.26 -11.00 -0.30
CA VAL A 20 -5.88 -11.28 1.01
C VAL A 20 -6.43 -10.01 1.64
N THR A 21 -5.63 -8.94 1.77
CA THR A 21 -6.05 -7.70 2.41
C THR A 21 -6.84 -6.80 1.48
N ASP A 22 -7.93 -7.31 0.92
CA ASP A 22 -8.91 -6.52 0.18
C ASP A 22 -9.73 -5.60 1.12
N ARG A 23 -10.61 -4.77 0.55
CA ARG A 23 -11.39 -3.78 1.33
C ARG A 23 -12.25 -4.44 2.41
N PRO A 24 -13.09 -5.46 2.13
CA PRO A 24 -13.85 -6.16 3.18
C PRO A 24 -12.97 -6.73 4.29
N PHE A 25 -11.85 -7.36 3.95
CA PHE A 25 -10.93 -7.93 4.94
C PHE A 25 -10.36 -6.86 5.89
N ARG A 26 -9.88 -5.74 5.34
CA ARG A 26 -9.33 -4.64 6.14
C ARG A 26 -10.37 -4.05 7.08
N MET A 27 -11.60 -3.84 6.60
CA MET A 27 -12.71 -3.36 7.42
C MET A 27 -13.01 -4.31 8.57
N LEU A 28 -13.04 -5.63 8.31
CA LEU A 28 -13.25 -6.64 9.33
C LEU A 28 -12.11 -6.63 10.36
N CYS A 29 -10.85 -6.58 9.94
CA CYS A 29 -9.71 -6.50 10.85
C CYS A 29 -9.78 -5.26 11.76
N LYS A 30 -10.09 -4.09 11.21
CA LYS A 30 -10.25 -2.86 12.01
C LYS A 30 -11.42 -2.99 12.99
N LYS A 31 -12.56 -3.56 12.56
CA LYS A 31 -13.71 -3.83 13.44
C LYS A 31 -13.37 -4.79 14.59
N LEU A 32 -12.47 -5.75 14.35
CA LEU A 32 -12.00 -6.72 15.34
C LEU A 32 -10.82 -6.23 16.20
N GLY A 33 -10.40 -4.98 16.05
CA GLY A 33 -9.42 -4.35 16.93
C GLY A 33 -8.03 -4.10 16.33
N ALA A 34 -7.81 -4.35 15.03
CA ALA A 34 -6.58 -3.89 14.39
C ALA A 34 -6.53 -2.35 14.40
N GLY A 35 -5.49 -1.78 15.02
CA GLY A 35 -5.31 -0.32 15.06
C GLY A 35 -4.90 0.29 13.72
N TYR A 36 -4.55 -0.55 12.74
CA TYR A 36 -4.10 -0.20 11.41
C TYR A 36 -4.27 -1.39 10.46
N ALA A 37 -4.58 -1.13 9.19
CA ALA A 37 -4.60 -2.15 8.14
C ALA A 37 -4.17 -1.51 6.82
N VAL A 38 -3.24 -2.17 6.12
CA VAL A 38 -2.67 -1.65 4.86
C VAL A 38 -3.32 -2.35 3.68
N SER A 39 -3.55 -1.61 2.59
CA SER A 39 -4.06 -2.17 1.34
C SER A 39 -3.18 -3.27 0.78
N GLU A 40 -3.72 -4.07 -0.14
CA GLU A 40 -2.86 -4.77 -1.07
C GLU A 40 -1.91 -3.81 -1.79
N MET A 41 -0.76 -4.33 -2.22
CA MET A 41 0.21 -3.61 -3.02
C MET A 41 -0.39 -3.08 -4.34
N VAL A 42 -0.34 -1.77 -4.52
CA VAL A 42 -0.71 -1.02 -5.73
C VAL A 42 0.55 -0.73 -6.55
N THR A 43 0.45 -0.78 -7.88
CA THR A 43 1.60 -0.55 -8.76
C THR A 43 1.79 0.93 -9.07
N SER A 44 3.04 1.39 -9.18
CA SER A 44 3.35 2.74 -9.65
C SER A 44 3.13 2.95 -11.15
N ARG A 45 2.93 1.87 -11.92
CA ARG A 45 2.74 1.93 -13.36
C ARG A 45 1.36 2.45 -13.74
N ARG A 46 1.32 3.70 -14.25
CA ARG A 46 0.09 4.44 -14.57
C ARG A 46 -0.82 3.70 -15.55
N GLU A 47 -0.25 3.03 -16.54
CA GLU A 47 -1.00 2.27 -17.55
C GLU A 47 -1.80 1.09 -16.95
N LEU A 48 -1.49 0.68 -15.72
CA LEU A 48 -2.19 -0.40 -15.02
C LEU A 48 -3.26 0.10 -14.04
N TRP A 49 -3.41 1.41 -13.83
CA TRP A 49 -4.32 1.96 -12.82
C TRP A 49 -5.79 1.76 -13.14
N THR A 50 -6.15 1.74 -14.42
CA THR A 50 -7.51 1.49 -14.90
C THR A 50 -7.85 0.00 -14.98
N SER A 51 -6.86 -0.89 -14.81
CA SER A 51 -7.12 -2.32 -14.80
C SER A 51 -8.04 -2.69 -13.64
N LEU A 52 -8.95 -3.64 -13.86
CA LEU A 52 -9.90 -4.11 -12.85
C LEU A 52 -9.20 -4.53 -11.55
N LYS A 53 -8.01 -5.10 -11.66
CA LYS A 53 -7.22 -5.55 -10.51
C LYS A 53 -6.73 -4.36 -9.68
N THR A 54 -6.13 -3.36 -10.30
CA THR A 54 -5.61 -2.19 -9.58
C THR A 54 -6.74 -1.32 -9.04
N SER A 55 -7.82 -1.13 -9.81
CA SER A 55 -8.95 -0.31 -9.38
C SER A 55 -9.66 -0.86 -8.14
N ARG A 56 -9.78 -2.20 -8.02
CA ARG A 56 -10.29 -2.85 -6.81
C ARG A 56 -9.38 -2.66 -5.59
N ARG A 57 -8.06 -2.69 -5.79
CA ARG A 57 -7.07 -2.50 -4.71
C ARG A 57 -7.08 -1.07 -4.16
N ALA A 58 -7.31 -0.10 -5.04
CA ALA A 58 -7.38 1.32 -4.73
C ALA A 58 -8.81 1.81 -4.36
N ASP A 59 -9.73 0.89 -4.05
CA ASP A 59 -11.07 1.21 -3.55
C ASP A 59 -11.08 1.12 -2.02
N HIS A 60 -11.30 2.26 -1.37
CA HIS A 60 -11.30 2.41 0.08
C HIS A 60 -12.65 2.88 0.64
N ARG A 61 -13.71 2.84 -0.18
CA ARG A 61 -15.03 3.35 0.22
C ARG A 61 -15.56 2.65 1.47
N GLY A 62 -15.85 3.43 2.50
CA GLY A 62 -16.39 2.93 3.77
C GLY A 62 -15.35 2.35 4.73
N GLU A 63 -14.05 2.39 4.40
CA GLU A 63 -13.01 2.11 5.39
C GLU A 63 -12.97 3.20 6.45
N SER A 64 -12.73 2.81 7.70
CA SER A 64 -12.43 3.77 8.76
C SER A 64 -10.99 4.26 8.67
N ASP A 65 -10.76 5.50 9.06
CA ASP A 65 -9.42 6.08 9.12
C ASP A 65 -8.49 5.34 10.11
N PRO A 66 -7.17 5.34 9.87
CA PRO A 66 -6.52 5.89 8.69
C PRO A 66 -6.58 4.92 7.49
N ILE A 67 -6.75 5.47 6.29
CA ILE A 67 -6.58 4.72 5.03
C ILE A 67 -5.11 4.70 4.66
N ALA A 68 -4.55 3.50 4.52
CA ALA A 68 -3.16 3.27 4.18
C ALA A 68 -3.02 2.46 2.90
N VAL A 69 -2.21 2.97 1.98
CA VAL A 69 -1.96 2.34 0.68
C VAL A 69 -0.49 1.99 0.56
N GLN A 70 -0.21 0.71 0.27
CA GLN A 70 1.14 0.28 -0.09
C GLN A 70 1.33 0.40 -1.61
N ILE A 71 2.36 1.12 -2.04
CA ILE A 71 2.78 1.24 -3.44
C ILE A 71 4.06 0.45 -3.72
N ALA A 72 4.25 0.01 -4.96
CA ALA A 72 5.45 -0.67 -5.41
C ALA A 72 5.83 -0.30 -6.85
N GLY A 73 7.13 -0.13 -7.06
CA GLY A 73 7.74 0.31 -8.30
C GLY A 73 9.25 0.45 -8.14
N THR A 74 9.90 0.97 -9.17
CA THR A 74 11.37 1.13 -9.23
C THR A 74 11.83 2.49 -9.74
N ASP A 75 10.96 3.22 -10.42
CA ASP A 75 11.24 4.57 -10.90
C ASP A 75 10.70 5.59 -9.90
N ALA A 76 11.57 6.48 -9.42
CA ALA A 76 11.24 7.45 -8.38
C ALA A 76 10.13 8.42 -8.81
N ALA A 77 10.11 8.87 -10.06
CA ALA A 77 9.10 9.78 -10.57
C ALA A 77 7.72 9.09 -10.65
N MET A 78 7.68 7.84 -11.13
CA MET A 78 6.45 7.04 -11.13
C MET A 78 5.95 6.76 -9.71
N MET A 79 6.85 6.50 -8.76
CA MET A 79 6.50 6.30 -7.35
C MET A 79 5.88 7.56 -6.73
N ALA A 80 6.45 8.73 -7.01
CA ALA A 80 5.90 10.01 -6.57
C ALA A 80 4.51 10.27 -7.15
N GLU A 81 4.31 10.00 -8.45
CA GLU A 81 3.02 10.14 -9.11
C GLU A 81 1.98 9.18 -8.50
N ALA A 82 2.37 7.93 -8.24
CA ALA A 82 1.50 6.94 -7.62
C ALA A 82 1.11 7.32 -6.18
N ALA A 83 2.04 7.89 -5.40
CA ALA A 83 1.75 8.41 -4.07
C ALA A 83 0.72 9.54 -4.16
N ALA A 84 0.96 10.55 -5.00
CA ALA A 84 0.04 11.68 -5.20
C ALA A 84 -1.36 11.21 -5.66
N TYR A 85 -1.41 10.26 -6.59
CA TYR A 85 -2.65 9.68 -7.09
C TYR A 85 -3.48 9.00 -5.98
N ASN A 86 -2.84 8.23 -5.09
CA ASN A 86 -3.56 7.56 -4.00
C ASN A 86 -3.96 8.55 -2.89
N VAL A 87 -3.15 9.57 -2.60
CA VAL A 87 -3.51 10.65 -1.67
C VAL A 87 -4.74 11.41 -2.16
N ALA A 88 -4.80 11.77 -3.46
CA ALA A 88 -5.97 12.40 -4.07
C ALA A 88 -7.25 11.54 -3.98
N ARG A 89 -7.11 10.25 -3.70
CA ARG A 89 -8.20 9.27 -3.52
C ARG A 89 -8.47 8.92 -2.05
N GLY A 90 -7.89 9.67 -1.12
CA GLY A 90 -8.17 9.57 0.32
C GLY A 90 -7.16 8.74 1.11
N ALA A 91 -6.05 8.30 0.53
CA ALA A 91 -4.98 7.71 1.31
C ALA A 91 -4.35 8.77 2.25
N GLN A 92 -4.29 8.46 3.54
CA GLN A 92 -3.66 9.31 4.56
C GLN A 92 -2.22 8.88 4.84
N ILE A 93 -1.89 7.63 4.53
CA ILE A 93 -0.54 7.06 4.66
C ILE A 93 -0.18 6.33 3.36
N ILE A 94 1.00 6.64 2.83
CA ILE A 94 1.62 5.90 1.74
C ILE A 94 2.77 5.06 2.31
N ASP A 95 2.72 3.77 2.05
CA ASP A 95 3.75 2.79 2.42
C ASP A 95 4.48 2.32 1.16
N ILE A 96 5.80 2.15 1.21
CA ILE A 96 6.61 1.72 0.06
C ILE A 96 7.02 0.27 0.26
N ASN A 97 6.64 -0.61 -0.67
CA ASN A 97 7.07 -1.99 -0.63
C ASN A 97 8.54 -2.12 -1.05
N MET A 98 9.43 -2.25 -0.07
CA MET A 98 10.84 -2.65 -0.26
C MET A 98 11.12 -4.06 0.29
N GLY A 99 10.08 -4.88 0.51
CA GLY A 99 10.22 -6.14 1.24
C GLY A 99 9.82 -7.41 0.48
N CYS A 100 9.02 -7.30 -0.59
CA CYS A 100 8.50 -8.50 -1.26
C CYS A 100 9.63 -9.27 -1.98
N PRO A 101 9.83 -10.58 -1.69
CA PRO A 101 10.84 -11.41 -2.37
C PRO A 101 10.30 -12.16 -3.59
N ALA A 102 9.01 -11.98 -3.94
CA ALA A 102 8.39 -12.73 -5.02
C ALA A 102 9.12 -12.48 -6.36
N LYS A 103 9.48 -13.57 -7.07
CA LYS A 103 10.25 -13.51 -8.33
C LYS A 103 9.71 -12.48 -9.32
N LYS A 104 8.39 -12.45 -9.54
CA LYS A 104 7.72 -11.49 -10.45
C LYS A 104 7.90 -10.01 -10.08
N VAL A 105 8.19 -9.72 -8.81
CA VAL A 105 8.42 -8.37 -8.27
C VAL A 105 9.91 -8.05 -8.37
N CYS A 106 10.77 -8.93 -7.86
CA CYS A 106 12.22 -8.73 -7.88
C CYS A 106 12.82 -8.72 -9.30
N SER A 107 12.29 -9.52 -10.24
CA SER A 107 12.72 -9.48 -11.64
C SER A 107 12.38 -8.16 -12.36
N LYS A 108 11.57 -7.31 -11.74
CA LYS A 108 11.31 -5.93 -12.20
C LYS A 108 12.07 -4.90 -11.36
N TRP A 109 13.04 -5.33 -10.54
CA TRP A 109 13.81 -4.52 -9.60
C TRP A 109 13.01 -3.88 -8.46
N ALA A 110 11.78 -4.33 -8.20
CA ALA A 110 10.93 -3.80 -7.13
C ALA A 110 10.98 -4.70 -5.87
N GLY A 111 10.34 -4.25 -4.79
CA GLY A 111 10.28 -5.01 -3.54
C GLY A 111 11.66 -5.12 -2.91
N SER A 112 12.02 -6.29 -2.40
CA SER A 112 13.31 -6.51 -1.73
C SER A 112 14.53 -6.30 -2.63
N ALA A 113 14.38 -6.30 -3.96
CA ALA A 113 15.46 -5.99 -4.88
C ALA A 113 15.95 -4.53 -4.77
N LEU A 114 15.10 -3.59 -4.34
CA LEU A 114 15.48 -2.20 -4.13
C LEU A 114 16.56 -2.05 -3.04
N MET A 115 16.56 -2.97 -2.05
CA MET A 115 17.51 -2.93 -0.92
C MET A 115 18.95 -3.29 -1.32
N GLN A 116 19.21 -3.62 -2.59
CA GLN A 116 20.55 -3.90 -3.11
C GLN A 116 21.32 -2.64 -3.47
N ASP A 117 20.62 -1.51 -3.65
CA ASP A 117 21.19 -0.23 -4.10
C ASP A 117 20.57 0.92 -3.30
N GLU A 118 21.16 1.25 -2.15
CA GLU A 118 20.63 2.28 -1.23
C GLU A 118 20.56 3.70 -1.84
N PRO A 119 21.49 4.13 -2.72
CA PRO A 119 21.42 5.44 -3.38
C PRO A 119 20.34 5.63 -4.45
N LEU A 120 19.63 4.56 -4.86
CA LEU A 120 18.69 4.56 -5.99
C LEU A 120 17.50 5.53 -5.83
#